data_AF-A0A2N2MAZ1-F1
#
_entry.id   AF-A0A2N2MAZ1-F1
#
_cell.length_a   1.000
_cell.length_b   1.000
_cell.length_c   1.000
_cell.angle_alpha   90.00
_cell.angle_beta   90.00
_cell.angle_gamma   90.00
#
_symmetry.space_group_name_H-M   'P 1'
#
loop_
_entity.id
_entity.type
_entity.pdbx_description
1 polymer ?
#
loop_
_entity_poly.entity_id
_entity_poly.type
_entity_poly.pdbx_seq_one_letter_code
_entity_poly.pdbx_strand_id
1 'polypeptide(L)'
;MPMQKPVFILGDEARQLALDLDLPEIEIENISEEEARMRRETAWQALKALRSAKEPPAWLDDVFKLIEWGWTWRQAAYIAWCASPKIGRKPANQEDLATDYLGLSSDRAISTWRKRNPAIEDAIGLLQAAPLWESRADDFRALAEGAAKAGDDYKFFPHLKLKLEMRGDYVPKSELEALLKRKSASGAEVMSIEELERQAGYEENSNGGDE
;
A
#
# COMPACT_ATOMS: atom_id res chain seq x y z
N MET A 1 -4.14 -25.17 11.12
CA MET A 1 -3.21 -24.43 12.00
C MET A 1 -3.60 -22.96 11.97
N PRO A 2 -3.75 -22.26 13.10
CA PRO A 2 -3.97 -20.81 13.07
C PRO A 2 -2.70 -20.15 12.53
N MET A 3 -2.75 -19.62 11.31
CA MET A 3 -1.62 -18.89 10.74
C MET A 3 -1.46 -17.58 11.52
N GLN A 4 -0.34 -17.46 12.21
CA GLN A 4 0.04 -16.26 12.94
C GLN A 4 0.25 -15.14 11.91
N LYS A 5 -0.54 -14.06 12.02
CA LYS A 5 -0.41 -12.90 11.12
C LYS A 5 1.04 -12.41 11.15
N PRO A 6 1.70 -12.21 10.00
CA PRO A 6 3.03 -11.62 9.98
C PRO A 6 2.94 -10.24 10.65
N VAL A 7 3.68 -10.06 11.73
CA VAL A 7 3.89 -8.75 12.33
C VAL A 7 4.84 -8.02 11.40
N PHE A 8 4.31 -7.19 10.52
CA PHE A 8 5.12 -6.29 9.71
C PHE A 8 5.71 -5.23 10.65
N ILE A 9 6.91 -5.51 11.16
CA ILE A 9 7.75 -4.49 11.76
C ILE A 9 8.28 -3.68 10.58
N LEU A 10 7.59 -2.58 10.28
CA LEU A 10 8.08 -1.56 9.36
C LEU A 10 9.52 -1.19 9.78
N GLY A 11 10.45 -1.25 8.83
CA GLY A 11 11.87 -0.97 9.07
C GLY A 11 12.08 0.43 9.66
N ASP A 12 13.23 0.65 10.30
CA ASP A 12 13.60 1.91 10.95
C ASP A 12 13.52 3.15 10.02
N GLU A 13 13.36 2.96 8.71
CA GLU A 13 13.14 4.00 7.71
C GLU A 13 11.72 4.61 7.73
N ALA A 14 10.71 3.85 8.18
CA ALA A 14 9.32 4.32 8.33
C ALA A 14 9.00 4.79 9.75
N ARG A 15 9.86 4.42 10.71
CA ARG A 15 9.94 5.14 11.97
C ARG A 15 10.56 6.49 11.63
N GLN A 16 9.84 7.57 11.91
CA GLN A 16 10.52 8.83 12.05
C GLN A 16 11.56 8.59 13.15
N LEU A 17 12.85 8.52 12.81
CA LEU A 17 13.92 8.68 13.78
C LEU A 17 13.47 9.87 14.62
N ALA A 18 13.25 9.65 15.91
CA ALA A 18 12.81 10.65 16.88
C ALA A 18 13.92 11.69 17.12
N LEU A 19 14.46 12.24 16.04
CA LEU A 19 15.37 13.35 15.96
C LEU A 19 14.47 14.58 15.88
N ASP A 20 13.98 15.00 17.06
CA ASP A 20 13.73 16.38 17.50
C ASP A 20 13.43 17.44 16.42
N LEU A 21 12.63 17.10 15.42
CA LEU A 21 11.91 18.08 14.61
C LEU A 21 10.61 18.36 15.35
N ASP A 22 10.76 19.03 16.50
CA ASP A 22 9.76 19.98 16.99
C ASP A 22 9.62 21.06 15.92
N LEU A 23 9.00 20.70 14.81
CA LEU A 23 8.57 21.62 13.78
C LEU A 23 7.65 22.57 14.51
N PRO A 24 8.02 23.87 14.64
CA PRO A 24 7.21 24.80 15.39
C PRO A 24 5.80 24.73 14.79
N GLU A 25 4.85 24.33 15.63
CA GLU A 25 3.44 24.37 15.29
C GLU A 25 3.16 25.85 15.08
N ILE A 26 3.15 26.30 13.83
CA ILE A 26 2.92 27.71 13.50
C ILE A 26 1.44 27.98 13.81
N GLU A 27 1.17 28.28 15.07
CA GLU A 27 -0.09 28.85 15.50
C GLU A 27 -0.08 30.33 15.09
N ILE A 28 -1.23 30.80 14.58
CA ILE A 28 -1.37 32.14 14.02
C ILE A 28 -0.99 33.19 15.07
N GLU A 29 -0.36 34.28 14.62
CA GLU A 29 0.34 35.35 15.37
C GLU A 29 -0.42 36.10 16.50
N ASN A 30 -1.56 35.61 17.01
CA ASN A 30 -2.40 36.35 17.98
C ASN A 30 -3.01 35.51 19.13
N ILE A 31 -2.52 34.30 19.38
CA ILE A 31 -2.99 33.45 20.49
C ILE A 31 -1.84 33.30 21.51
N SER A 32 -2.15 33.44 22.80
CA SER A 32 -1.17 33.22 23.87
C SER A 32 -0.68 31.77 23.89
N GLU A 33 0.61 31.54 24.11
CA GLU A 33 1.21 30.20 24.20
C GLU A 33 0.51 29.29 25.22
N GLU A 34 -0.06 29.87 26.27
CA GLU A 34 -0.82 29.12 27.27
C GLU A 34 -2.19 28.65 26.74
N GLU A 35 -2.88 29.51 25.98
CA GLU A 35 -4.16 29.16 25.35
C GLU A 35 -3.97 28.11 24.25
N ALA A 36 -2.90 28.23 23.47
CA ALA A 36 -2.44 27.24 22.50
C ALA A 36 -2.28 25.85 23.12
N ARG A 37 -1.55 25.77 24.23
CA ARG A 37 -1.33 24.52 24.97
C ARG A 37 -2.64 23.95 25.52
N MET A 38 -3.52 24.78 26.07
CA MET A 38 -4.81 24.33 26.58
C MET A 38 -5.69 23.77 25.47
N ARG A 39 -5.75 24.43 24.30
CA ARG A 39 -6.48 23.91 23.14
C ARG A 39 -5.92 22.58 22.68
N ARG A 40 -4.59 22.46 22.57
CA ARG A 40 -3.93 21.21 22.22
C ARG A 40 -4.31 20.06 23.15
N GLU A 41 -4.24 20.29 24.46
CA GLU A 41 -4.54 19.26 25.45
C GLU A 41 -6.04 18.89 25.41
N THR A 42 -6.93 19.88 25.35
CA THR A 42 -8.38 19.63 25.26
C THR A 42 -8.76 18.85 23.99
N ALA A 43 -8.18 19.19 22.84
CA ALA A 43 -8.40 18.48 21.59
C ALA A 43 -7.89 17.04 21.66
N TRP A 44 -6.73 16.83 22.28
CA TRP A 44 -6.19 15.48 22.48
C TRP A 44 -7.08 14.62 23.39
N GLN A 45 -7.59 15.19 24.48
CA GLN A 45 -8.51 14.50 25.37
C GLN A 45 -9.84 14.19 24.66
N ALA A 46 -10.37 15.13 23.86
CA ALA A 46 -11.57 14.91 23.05
C ALA A 46 -11.36 13.78 22.03
N LEU A 47 -10.20 13.74 21.37
CA LEU A 47 -9.85 12.70 20.40
C LEU A 47 -9.70 11.31 21.06
N LYS A 48 -9.12 11.26 22.27
CA LYS A 48 -9.10 10.03 23.07
C LYS A 48 -10.50 9.59 23.49
N ALA A 49 -11.36 10.52 23.88
CA ALA A 49 -12.75 10.22 24.25
C ALA A 49 -13.55 9.66 23.05
N LEU A 50 -13.31 10.19 21.85
CA LEU A 50 -13.91 9.70 20.60
C LEU A 50 -13.60 8.22 20.32
N ARG A 51 -12.47 7.70 20.80
CA ARG A 51 -12.13 6.27 20.66
C ARG A 51 -13.13 5.36 21.36
N SER A 52 -13.69 5.81 22.47
CA SER A 52 -14.66 5.05 23.27
C SER A 52 -16.11 5.33 22.85
N ALA A 53 -16.32 6.15 21.82
CA ALA A 53 -17.64 6.47 21.32
C ALA A 53 -18.29 5.27 20.61
N LYS A 54 -19.62 5.31 20.46
CA LYS A 54 -20.41 4.24 19.83
C LYS A 54 -20.05 4.02 18.35
N GLU A 55 -19.61 5.06 17.66
CA GLU A 55 -19.19 5.02 16.25
C GLU A 55 -17.90 5.84 16.07
N PRO A 56 -16.73 5.27 16.41
CA PRO A 56 -15.47 5.96 16.22
C PRO A 56 -15.16 6.08 14.72
N PRO A 57 -14.50 7.17 14.27
CA PRO A 57 -14.00 7.26 12.91
C PRO A 57 -13.00 6.14 12.61
N ALA A 58 -13.10 5.50 11.44
CA ALA A 58 -12.26 4.36 11.09
C ALA A 58 -10.75 4.67 11.10
N TRP A 59 -10.36 5.90 10.78
CA TRP A 59 -8.95 6.33 10.81
C TRP A 59 -8.38 6.45 12.23
N LEU A 60 -9.22 6.49 13.28
CA LEU A 60 -8.77 6.81 14.62
C LEU A 60 -7.81 5.74 15.18
N ASP A 61 -8.03 4.47 14.84
CA ASP A 61 -7.13 3.39 15.26
C ASP A 61 -5.74 3.51 14.60
N ASP A 62 -5.69 3.98 13.36
CA ASP A 62 -4.42 4.20 12.65
C ASP A 62 -3.64 5.38 13.23
N VAL A 63 -4.30 6.36 13.85
CA VAL A 63 -3.63 7.44 14.60
C VAL A 63 -2.79 6.88 15.73
N PHE A 64 -3.34 5.96 16.52
CA PHE A 64 -2.61 5.39 17.65
C PHE A 64 -1.42 4.56 17.17
N LYS A 65 -1.56 3.80 16.08
CA LYS A 65 -0.43 3.09 15.46
C LYS A 65 0.67 4.05 15.01
N LEU A 66 0.30 5.17 14.38
CA LEU A 66 1.26 6.19 13.93
C LEU A 66 1.98 6.87 15.11
N ILE A 67 1.28 7.11 16.22
CA ILE A 67 1.89 7.65 17.44
C ILE A 67 2.91 6.65 18.02
N GLU A 68 2.59 5.35 18.01
CA GLU A 68 3.55 4.31 18.39
C GLU A 68 4.76 4.25 17.46
N TRP A 69 4.62 4.69 16.20
CA TRP A 69 5.72 4.83 15.25
C TRP A 69 6.52 6.13 15.39
N GLY A 70 6.19 6.97 16.37
CA GLY A 70 6.92 8.19 16.71
C GLY A 70 6.37 9.47 16.08
N TRP A 71 5.23 9.41 15.39
CA TRP A 71 4.61 10.61 14.81
C TRP A 71 3.95 11.48 15.88
N THR A 72 4.05 12.81 15.72
CA THR A 72 3.26 13.74 16.55
C THR A 72 1.77 13.49 16.36
N TRP A 73 0.98 13.52 17.43
CA TRP A 73 -0.42 13.07 17.37
C TRP A 73 -1.27 13.85 16.36
N ARG A 74 -1.00 15.16 16.14
CA ARG A 74 -1.70 15.98 15.15
C ARG A 74 -1.36 15.58 13.72
N GLN A 75 -0.08 15.31 13.44
CA GLN A 75 0.35 14.82 12.13
C GLN A 75 -0.16 13.39 11.90
N ALA A 76 -0.10 12.52 12.91
CA ALA A 76 -0.65 11.18 12.86
C ALA A 76 -2.16 11.19 12.53
N ALA A 77 -2.93 12.07 13.18
CA ALA A 77 -4.34 12.26 12.89
C ALA A 77 -4.60 12.71 11.44
N TYR A 78 -3.81 13.66 10.93
CA TYR A 78 -3.88 14.07 9.53
C TYR A 78 -3.54 12.93 8.56
N ILE A 79 -2.44 12.20 8.80
CA ILE A 79 -1.99 11.09 7.96
C ILE A 79 -3.06 10.00 7.90
N ALA A 80 -3.58 9.58 9.05
CA ALA A 80 -4.62 8.55 9.12
C ALA A 80 -5.92 8.98 8.43
N TRP A 81 -6.34 10.25 8.63
CA TRP A 81 -7.50 10.81 7.97
C TRP A 81 -7.32 10.85 6.44
N CYS A 82 -6.13 11.23 5.95
CA CYS A 82 -5.81 11.24 4.53
C CYS A 82 -5.76 9.84 3.91
N ALA A 83 -5.27 8.85 4.66
CA ALA A 83 -5.18 7.46 4.24
C ALA A 83 -6.55 6.77 4.11
N SER A 84 -7.54 7.19 4.90
CA SER A 84 -8.90 6.66 4.80
C SER A 84 -9.55 6.91 3.43
N PRO A 85 -10.50 6.08 2.96
CA PRO A 85 -11.24 6.36 1.73
C PRO A 85 -11.93 7.73 1.76
N LYS A 86 -12.09 8.40 0.61
CA LYS A 86 -12.84 9.67 0.54
C LYS A 86 -14.32 9.48 0.83
N ILE A 87 -14.89 8.36 0.39
CA ILE A 87 -16.29 8.01 0.59
C ILE A 87 -16.48 7.58 2.05
N GLY A 88 -17.31 8.30 2.81
CA GLY A 88 -17.57 8.01 4.22
C GLY A 88 -16.53 8.57 5.20
N ARG A 89 -15.56 9.36 4.72
CA ARG A 89 -14.60 10.05 5.57
C ARG A 89 -15.31 11.08 6.45
N LYS A 90 -15.06 11.01 7.76
CA LYS A 90 -15.52 12.02 8.73
C LYS A 90 -14.30 12.57 9.47
N PRO A 91 -14.07 13.90 9.48
CA PRO A 91 -14.78 14.94 8.73
C PRO A 91 -14.53 14.87 7.22
N ALA A 92 -15.34 15.57 6.42
CA ALA A 92 -15.24 15.55 4.96
C ALA A 92 -14.09 16.44 4.44
N ASN A 93 -13.85 17.58 5.10
CA ASN A 93 -12.88 18.57 4.68
C ASN A 93 -11.68 18.63 5.63
N GLN A 94 -10.54 19.10 5.10
CA GLN A 94 -9.32 19.29 5.88
C GLN A 94 -9.47 20.42 6.92
N GLU A 95 -10.23 21.46 6.60
CA GLU A 95 -10.50 22.59 7.51
C GLU A 95 -11.30 22.16 8.74
N ASP A 96 -12.34 21.34 8.54
CA ASP A 96 -13.13 20.74 9.61
C ASP A 96 -12.26 19.84 10.51
N LEU A 97 -11.33 19.06 9.93
CA LEU A 97 -10.37 18.27 10.71
C LEU A 97 -9.49 19.18 11.58
N ALA A 98 -8.93 20.22 10.98
CA ALA A 98 -8.05 21.14 11.67
C ALA A 98 -8.76 21.79 12.88
N THR A 99 -9.99 22.25 12.67
CA THR A 99 -10.74 23.03 13.65
C THR A 99 -11.41 22.14 14.71
N ASP A 100 -12.18 21.15 14.28
CA ASP A 100 -13.04 20.38 15.19
C ASP A 100 -12.30 19.26 15.92
N TYR A 101 -11.22 18.71 15.33
CA TYR A 101 -10.52 17.53 15.87
C TYR A 101 -9.11 17.86 16.38
N LEU A 102 -8.37 18.73 15.68
CA LEU A 102 -6.97 19.02 16.04
C LEU A 102 -6.81 20.26 16.93
N GLY A 103 -7.88 21.04 17.10
CA GLY A 103 -7.88 22.29 17.87
C GLY A 103 -6.99 23.37 17.24
N LEU A 104 -6.78 23.31 15.92
CA LEU A 104 -6.06 24.32 15.15
C LEU A 104 -7.04 25.41 14.72
N SER A 105 -6.52 26.62 14.51
CA SER A 105 -7.33 27.73 14.00
C SER A 105 -7.62 27.64 12.50
N SER A 106 -6.77 26.96 11.73
CA SER A 106 -6.94 26.77 10.29
C SER A 106 -6.09 25.63 9.74
N ASP A 107 -6.35 25.26 8.49
CA ASP A 107 -5.64 24.22 7.74
C ASP A 107 -4.22 24.65 7.28
N ARG A 108 -3.84 25.92 7.48
CA ARG A 108 -2.54 26.48 7.06
C ARG A 108 -1.36 25.79 7.73
N ALA A 109 -1.53 25.39 8.99
CA ALA A 109 -0.53 24.60 9.72
C ALA A 109 -0.27 23.27 9.00
N ILE A 110 -1.34 22.57 8.60
CA ILE A 110 -1.26 21.31 7.87
C ILE A 110 -0.56 21.49 6.52
N SER A 111 -0.92 22.53 5.76
CA SER A 111 -0.23 22.87 4.50
C SER A 111 1.28 23.07 4.69
N THR A 112 1.66 23.69 5.82
CA THR A 112 3.06 23.93 6.13
C THR A 112 3.80 22.65 6.55
N TRP A 113 3.15 21.77 7.31
CA TRP A 113 3.71 20.46 7.66
C TRP A 113 4.04 19.65 6.42
N ARG A 114 3.11 19.56 5.46
CA ARG A 114 3.31 18.82 4.21
C ARG A 114 4.50 19.35 3.40
N LYS A 115 4.65 20.68 3.34
CA LYS A 115 5.77 21.31 2.62
C LYS A 115 7.12 21.08 3.28
N ARG A 116 7.16 21.02 4.62
CA ARG A 116 8.40 20.88 5.40
C ARG A 116 8.80 19.42 5.61
N ASN A 117 7.83 18.51 5.67
CA ASN A 117 8.07 17.10 5.94
C ASN A 117 7.44 16.23 4.83
N PRO A 118 8.21 15.84 3.80
CA PRO A 118 7.71 14.99 2.73
C PRO A 118 7.35 13.57 3.20
N ALA A 119 7.91 13.10 4.32
CA ALA A 119 7.60 11.78 4.88
C ALA A 119 6.11 11.63 5.26
N ILE A 120 5.37 12.73 5.41
CA ILE A 120 3.92 12.71 5.61
C ILE A 120 3.23 12.08 4.40
N GLU A 121 3.62 12.46 3.18
CA GLU A 121 3.03 11.91 1.95
C GLU A 121 3.41 10.44 1.76
N ASP A 122 4.66 10.09 2.08
CA ASP A 122 5.14 8.70 2.01
C ASP A 122 4.36 7.81 3.00
N ALA A 123 4.13 8.29 4.23
CA ALA A 123 3.33 7.58 5.23
C ALA A 123 1.87 7.42 4.80
N ILE A 124 1.28 8.44 4.16
CA ILE A 124 -0.07 8.34 3.59
C ILE A 124 -0.12 7.25 2.51
N GLY A 125 0.84 7.26 1.58
CA GLY A 125 0.92 6.26 0.51
C GLY A 125 1.11 4.84 1.05
N LEU A 126 1.95 4.69 2.08
CA LEU A 126 2.17 3.41 2.75
C LEU A 126 0.89 2.88 3.40
N LEU A 127 0.16 3.71 4.16
CA LEU A 127 -1.09 3.30 4.81
C LEU A 127 -2.19 2.99 3.80
N GLN A 128 -2.26 3.73 2.68
CA GLN A 128 -3.21 3.43 1.61
C GLN A 128 -2.90 2.08 0.92
N ALA A 129 -1.61 1.71 0.83
CA ALA A 129 -1.18 0.44 0.28
C ALA A 129 -1.32 -0.73 1.27
N ALA A 130 -1.32 -0.46 2.59
CA ALA A 130 -1.32 -1.49 3.63
C ALA A 130 -2.44 -2.55 3.47
N PRO A 131 -3.71 -2.20 3.19
CA PRO A 131 -4.75 -3.19 2.97
C PRO A 131 -4.47 -4.15 1.81
N LEU A 132 -3.83 -3.67 0.74
CA LEU A 132 -3.44 -4.51 -0.41
C LEU A 132 -2.35 -5.51 -0.03
N TRP A 133 -1.42 -5.11 0.84
CA TRP A 133 -0.38 -6.00 1.34
C TRP A 133 -0.94 -7.07 2.28
N GLU A 134 -1.93 -6.71 3.10
CA GLU A 134 -2.61 -7.64 3.99
C GLU A 134 -3.44 -8.68 3.23
N SER A 135 -4.16 -8.29 2.17
CA SER A 135 -4.95 -9.21 1.35
C SER A 135 -4.10 -10.07 0.40
N ARG A 136 -2.85 -9.68 0.13
CA ARG A 136 -1.98 -10.28 -0.90
C ARG A 136 -1.90 -11.80 -0.83
N ALA A 137 -1.77 -12.37 0.36
CA ALA A 137 -1.67 -13.82 0.53
C ALA A 137 -2.98 -14.54 0.18
N ASP A 138 -4.11 -13.94 0.55
CA ASP A 138 -5.44 -14.47 0.25
C ASP A 138 -5.76 -14.31 -1.24
N ASP A 139 -5.34 -13.21 -1.87
CA ASP A 139 -5.46 -12.98 -3.31
C ASP A 139 -4.68 -14.04 -4.10
N PHE A 140 -3.45 -14.38 -3.66
CA PHE A 140 -2.68 -15.47 -4.27
C PHE A 140 -3.31 -16.84 -4.07
N ARG A 141 -3.93 -17.08 -2.90
CA ARG A 141 -4.68 -18.32 -2.65
C ARG A 141 -5.87 -18.41 -3.61
N ALA A 142 -6.67 -17.35 -3.73
CA ALA A 142 -7.81 -17.28 -4.63
C ALA A 142 -7.39 -17.50 -6.09
N LEU A 143 -6.26 -16.90 -6.51
CA LEU A 143 -5.67 -17.12 -7.84
C LEU A 143 -5.32 -18.60 -8.07
N ALA A 144 -4.67 -19.25 -7.09
CA ALA A 144 -4.28 -20.65 -7.19
C ALA A 144 -5.50 -21.60 -7.25
N GLU A 145 -6.52 -21.34 -6.44
CA GLU A 145 -7.78 -22.07 -6.43
C GLU A 145 -8.57 -21.90 -7.73
N GLY A 146 -8.62 -20.66 -8.25
CA GLY A 146 -9.21 -20.38 -9.56
C GLY A 146 -8.51 -21.16 -10.66
N ALA A 147 -7.17 -21.11 -10.70
CA ALA A 147 -6.39 -21.84 -11.70
C ALA A 147 -6.62 -23.37 -11.65
N ALA A 148 -6.87 -23.95 -10.47
CA ALA A 148 -7.18 -25.37 -10.35
C ALA A 148 -8.55 -25.74 -10.99
N LYS A 149 -9.52 -24.83 -10.93
CA LYS A 149 -10.86 -25.00 -11.53
C LYS A 149 -10.89 -24.76 -13.04
N ALA A 150 -9.83 -24.23 -13.62
CA ALA A 150 -9.77 -23.91 -15.05
C ALA A 150 -9.84 -25.13 -15.97
N GLY A 151 -9.57 -26.34 -15.45
CA GLY A 151 -9.77 -27.59 -16.18
C GLY A 151 -11.26 -27.94 -16.38
N ASP A 152 -12.13 -27.44 -15.49
CA ASP A 152 -13.56 -27.75 -15.49
C ASP A 152 -14.43 -26.59 -16.02
N ASP A 153 -14.06 -25.33 -15.72
CA ASP A 153 -14.80 -24.13 -16.14
C ASP A 153 -13.88 -23.10 -16.80
N TYR A 154 -14.21 -22.77 -18.05
CA TYR A 154 -13.50 -21.80 -18.89
C TYR A 154 -13.43 -20.40 -18.27
N LYS A 155 -14.35 -20.03 -17.37
CA LYS A 155 -14.34 -18.73 -16.68
C LYS A 155 -13.09 -18.52 -15.81
N PHE A 156 -12.46 -19.61 -15.39
CA PHE A 156 -11.23 -19.56 -14.59
C PHE A 156 -9.96 -19.65 -15.42
N PHE A 157 -10.05 -19.81 -16.74
CA PHE A 157 -8.89 -19.79 -17.63
C PHE A 157 -8.00 -18.53 -17.48
N PRO A 158 -8.52 -17.32 -17.25
CA PRO A 158 -7.69 -16.14 -16.97
C PRO A 158 -6.79 -16.30 -15.73
N HIS A 159 -7.26 -16.98 -14.68
CA HIS A 159 -6.49 -17.24 -13.47
C HIS A 159 -5.34 -18.21 -13.75
N LEU A 160 -5.60 -19.26 -14.54
CA LEU A 160 -4.57 -20.20 -14.98
C LEU A 160 -3.51 -19.50 -15.84
N LYS A 161 -3.94 -18.72 -16.83
CA LYS A 161 -3.05 -17.95 -17.70
C LYS A 161 -2.15 -17.02 -16.88
N LEU A 162 -2.74 -16.20 -16.01
CA LEU A 162 -1.98 -15.29 -15.15
C LEU A 162 -1.00 -16.05 -14.24
N LYS A 163 -1.40 -17.20 -13.67
CA LYS A 163 -0.53 -18.02 -12.84
C LYS A 163 0.68 -18.56 -13.62
N LEU A 164 0.50 -18.98 -14.87
CA LEU A 164 1.59 -19.46 -15.73
C LEU A 164 2.50 -18.30 -16.15
N GLU A 165 1.95 -17.12 -16.45
CA GLU A 165 2.72 -15.90 -16.70
C GLU A 165 3.60 -15.54 -15.50
N MET A 166 3.04 -15.51 -14.30
CA MET A 166 3.77 -15.19 -13.07
C MET A 166 4.87 -16.19 -12.72
N ARG A 167 4.75 -17.45 -13.18
CA ARG A 167 5.78 -18.49 -13.01
C ARG A 167 6.86 -18.45 -14.09
N GLY A 168 6.59 -17.78 -15.21
CA GLY A 168 7.43 -17.82 -16.40
C GLY A 168 7.23 -19.05 -17.29
N ASP A 169 6.28 -19.93 -16.94
CA ASP A 169 5.93 -21.12 -17.74
C ASP A 169 5.22 -20.74 -19.06
N TYR A 170 4.66 -19.54 -19.13
CA TYR A 170 4.01 -19.00 -20.31
C TYR A 170 4.44 -17.56 -20.56
N VAL A 171 4.86 -17.28 -21.79
CA VAL A 171 5.17 -15.92 -22.26
C VAL A 171 4.08 -15.48 -23.24
N PRO A 172 3.40 -14.35 -23.00
CA PRO A 172 2.41 -13.81 -23.94
C PRO A 172 3.02 -13.55 -25.30
N LYS A 173 2.28 -13.86 -26.37
CA LYS A 173 2.74 -13.69 -27.76
C LYS A 173 3.26 -12.28 -28.05
N SER A 174 2.60 -11.25 -27.51
CA SER A 174 3.02 -9.85 -27.67
C SER A 174 4.39 -9.55 -27.06
N GLU A 175 4.72 -10.20 -25.96
CA GLU A 175 6.02 -10.06 -25.31
C GLU A 175 7.09 -10.84 -26.07
N LEU A 176 6.76 -12.06 -26.54
CA LEU A 176 7.62 -12.86 -27.39
C LEU A 176 7.99 -12.12 -28.69
N GLU A 177 7.01 -11.51 -29.37
CA GLU A 177 7.22 -10.70 -30.58
C GLU A 177 8.14 -9.49 -30.30
N ALA A 178 7.97 -8.82 -29.16
CA ALA A 178 8.82 -7.72 -28.74
C ALA A 178 10.26 -8.14 -28.39
N LEU A 179 10.44 -9.35 -27.83
CA LEU A 179 11.75 -9.93 -27.56
C LEU A 179 12.46 -10.33 -28.86
N LEU A 180 11.75 -10.99 -29.79
CA LEU A 180 12.28 -11.37 -31.10
C LEU A 180 12.71 -10.14 -31.90
N LYS A 181 11.91 -9.06 -31.87
CA LYS A 181 12.25 -7.79 -32.54
C LYS A 181 13.45 -7.07 -31.92
N ARG A 182 13.63 -7.16 -30.59
CA ARG A 182 14.83 -6.62 -29.92
C ARG A 182 16.08 -7.43 -30.22
N LYS A 183 15.97 -8.76 -30.25
CA LYS A 183 17.09 -9.68 -30.54
C LYS A 183 17.55 -9.60 -31.99
N SER A 184 16.62 -9.44 -32.94
CA SER A 184 16.96 -9.20 -34.35
C SER A 184 17.58 -7.82 -34.59
N ALA A 185 17.23 -6.81 -33.80
CA ALA A 185 17.87 -5.49 -33.83
C ALA A 185 19.27 -5.47 -33.18
N SER A 186 19.57 -6.38 -32.26
CA SER A 186 20.87 -6.47 -31.56
C SER A 186 21.91 -7.35 -32.27
N GLY A 187 21.64 -7.82 -33.49
CA GLY A 187 22.59 -8.61 -34.28
C GLY A 187 22.89 -10.01 -33.72
N ALA A 188 22.09 -10.51 -32.77
CA ALA A 188 22.21 -11.88 -32.30
C ALA A 188 21.50 -12.80 -33.29
N GLU A 189 22.23 -13.78 -33.83
CA GLU A 189 21.70 -14.77 -34.77
C GLU A 189 20.37 -15.34 -34.27
N VAL A 190 19.39 -15.33 -35.17
CA VAL A 190 18.06 -15.88 -34.93
C VAL A 190 18.24 -17.39 -34.81
N MET A 191 18.22 -17.91 -33.57
CA MET A 191 18.14 -19.34 -33.32
C MET A 191 16.94 -19.86 -34.11
N SER A 192 17.16 -20.88 -34.95
CA SER A 192 16.11 -21.40 -35.81
C SER A 192 14.98 -21.97 -34.95
N ILE A 193 13.78 -22.07 -35.50
CA ILE A 193 12.61 -22.67 -34.82
C ILE A 193 12.97 -24.07 -34.27
N GLU A 194 13.82 -24.79 -35.01
CA GLU A 194 14.40 -26.10 -34.66
C GLU A 194 15.24 -26.10 -33.38
N GLU A 195 15.98 -25.02 -33.09
CA GLU A 195 16.79 -24.90 -31.87
C GLU A 195 15.93 -24.55 -30.65
N LEU A 196 14.84 -23.79 -30.84
CA LEU A 196 13.86 -23.52 -29.80
C LEU A 196 13.09 -24.79 -29.39
N GLU A 197 12.76 -25.66 -30.36
CA GLU A 197 12.11 -26.95 -30.09
C GLU A 197 13.02 -27.90 -29.29
N ARG A 198 14.31 -27.91 -29.61
CA ARG A 198 15.32 -28.70 -28.86
C ARG A 198 15.52 -28.18 -27.44
N GLN A 199 15.46 -26.87 -27.23
CA GLN A 199 15.61 -26.25 -25.91
C GLN A 199 14.34 -26.37 -25.04
N ALA A 200 13.16 -26.53 -25.66
CA ALA A 200 11.88 -26.74 -25.00
C ALA A 200 11.61 -28.21 -24.61
N GLY A 201 12.53 -29.14 -24.89
CA GLY A 201 12.45 -30.53 -24.40
C GLY A 201 11.37 -31.40 -25.06
N TYR A 202 10.98 -31.10 -26.30
CA TYR A 202 10.19 -32.02 -27.13
C TYR A 202 11.12 -32.92 -27.95
N GLU A 203 11.90 -33.78 -27.29
CA GLU A 203 12.38 -34.99 -27.97
C GLU A 203 11.24 -36.01 -27.92
N GLU A 204 10.58 -36.19 -29.07
CA GLU A 204 9.67 -37.29 -29.28
C GLU A 204 10.39 -38.61 -28.98
N ASN A 205 9.98 -39.26 -27.90
CA ASN A 205 10.09 -40.70 -27.76
C ASN A 205 9.21 -41.36 -28.84
N SER A 206 9.71 -41.41 -30.08
CA SER A 206 9.24 -42.32 -31.13
C SER A 206 10.29 -43.41 -31.38
N ASN A 207 10.61 -44.15 -30.31
CA ASN A 207 11.28 -45.43 -30.43
C ASN A 207 10.40 -46.48 -29.74
N GLY A 208 9.63 -47.23 -30.53
CA GLY A 208 8.80 -48.33 -30.04
C GLY A 208 7.74 -48.77 -31.05
N GLY A 209 8.10 -49.70 -31.93
CA GLY A 209 7.14 -50.42 -32.76
C GLY A 209 7.72 -51.15 -33.96
N ASP A 210 8.78 -51.96 -33.76
CA ASP A 210 9.01 -53.11 -34.63
C ASP A 210 7.95 -54.16 -34.28
N GLU A 211 7.05 -54.45 -35.22
CA GLU A 211 6.44 -55.77 -35.48
C GLU A 211 5.79 -55.79 -36.88
#